data_AF-A0A174V6C0-F1
#
_entry.id   AF-A0A174V6C0-F1
#
_cell.length_a   1.000
_cell.length_b   1.000
_cell.length_c   1.000
_cell.angle_alpha   90.00
_cell.angle_beta   90.00
_cell.angle_gamma   90.00
#
_symmetry.space_group_name_H-M   'P 1'
#
loop_
_entity.id
_entity.type
_entity.pdbx_description
1 polymer ?
#
loop_
_entity_poly.entity_id
_entity_poly.type
_entity_poly.pdbx_seq_one_letter_code
_entity_poly.pdbx_strand_id
1 'polypeptide(L)'
;MKNKTVKMVLAVVVLGVCCGAYAGVKTYVAHQEQKESEEDSEESTTVFTASTDNIKSLDFMVDDTETTFEKDDDSWVKKDETDFPVNQTTLDSAASAIASVDSDRVLEDVDDLSEYGLDSPSNTIKIVTKSDEEDGDDITTTLYVGDENSSTSQYYVRKDDDEKTVYLIDSSCVEPFTKSLNDYAQMDDFPAISNTDTITKISVDGDNSYELSKDEDTSTWSVKGSEDEEKADSATVSSLVSSFGSMAYSSLADYKCDDKSKYGLDKPYATITVDYQEEVADGDTDEDTQDDTTASGETADEDASSVEENSDDAEQDTESDESVSETTDETSEAEDIDSEEAGDETSENSDSASDDEDSSEEETKMADKQLTILVGNETDDSSRYVMVNDSNEVYTMSTDTLSALTDKSEEDFWDMTVSYVSLNSLGSLKVNYQGSDYKVNVSRETSTDDDGNDTETVTYKLNGSDMDETTFTTFYNKLINMTAQKRLTDKYEPDGDAELTATFTEEDGDTQEVAYYSYDTNYYAAVVDNKVYLVNKMNVKELFTAFESVVGTGEDSSDKTDSDEATTDDTKSDSTDMPGESIEESDDSTSETAGITNDSDTSEEENTDSQEKDSTEE
;
A
#
# COMPACT_ATOMS: atom_id res chain seq x y z
N MET A 1 32.95 62.86 -18.79
CA MET A 1 33.19 61.97 -17.63
C MET A 1 32.66 62.53 -16.30
N LYS A 2 32.96 63.77 -15.89
CA LYS A 2 32.57 64.32 -14.56
C LYS A 2 31.10 64.12 -14.12
N ASN A 3 30.12 64.22 -15.02
CA ASN A 3 28.70 64.08 -14.65
C ASN A 3 28.23 62.63 -14.40
N LYS A 4 28.98 61.59 -14.82
CA LYS A 4 28.65 60.19 -14.46
C LYS A 4 29.14 59.89 -13.04
N THR A 5 30.37 60.26 -12.70
CA THR A 5 30.96 60.03 -11.36
C THR A 5 30.15 60.72 -10.25
N VAL A 6 29.71 61.97 -10.46
CA VAL A 6 28.87 62.67 -9.47
C VAL A 6 27.52 61.97 -9.25
N LYS A 7 26.87 61.48 -10.31
CA LYS A 7 25.62 60.70 -10.19
C LYS A 7 25.85 59.35 -9.50
N MET A 8 26.98 58.71 -9.74
CA MET A 8 27.35 57.43 -9.13
C MET A 8 27.62 57.57 -7.63
N VAL A 9 28.37 58.60 -7.21
CA VAL A 9 28.59 58.91 -5.78
C VAL A 9 27.26 59.26 -5.09
N LEU A 10 26.40 60.04 -5.74
CA LEU A 10 25.10 60.40 -5.16
C LEU A 10 24.17 59.17 -5.03
N ALA A 11 24.20 58.24 -6.00
CA ALA A 11 23.47 56.98 -5.91
C ALA A 11 24.00 56.08 -4.78
N VAL A 12 25.32 55.97 -4.58
CA VAL A 12 25.91 55.21 -3.47
C VAL A 12 25.54 55.82 -2.11
N VAL A 13 25.52 57.15 -1.98
CA VAL A 13 25.07 57.82 -0.75
C VAL A 13 23.58 57.55 -0.49
N VAL A 14 22.72 57.60 -1.51
CA VAL A 14 21.30 57.24 -1.37
C VAL A 14 21.14 55.78 -0.98
N LEU A 15 21.90 54.85 -1.59
CA LEU A 15 21.86 53.43 -1.24
C LEU A 15 22.27 53.21 0.22
N GLY A 16 23.33 53.88 0.70
CA GLY A 16 23.75 53.82 2.10
C GLY A 16 22.69 54.34 3.07
N VAL A 17 21.95 55.39 2.70
CA VAL A 17 20.80 55.88 3.48
C VAL A 17 19.64 54.88 3.47
N CYS A 18 19.35 54.23 2.33
CA CYS A 18 18.34 53.18 2.25
C CYS A 18 18.71 51.95 3.08
N CYS A 19 19.96 51.49 3.05
CA CYS A 19 20.43 50.38 3.88
C CYS A 19 20.40 50.74 5.37
N GLY A 20 20.78 51.96 5.74
CA GLY A 20 20.68 52.45 7.12
C GLY A 20 19.23 52.57 7.61
N ALA A 21 18.31 52.99 6.73
CA ALA A 21 16.88 53.02 7.04
C ALA A 21 16.29 51.60 7.15
N TYR A 22 16.66 50.67 6.27
CA TYR A 22 16.23 49.27 6.33
C TYR A 22 16.74 48.57 7.59
N ALA A 23 18.02 48.76 7.94
CA ALA A 23 18.57 48.25 9.19
C ALA A 23 17.86 48.88 10.40
N GLY A 24 17.66 50.19 10.41
CA GLY A 24 16.93 50.88 11.48
C GLY A 24 15.48 50.43 11.63
N VAL A 25 14.78 50.15 10.52
CA VAL A 25 13.43 49.56 10.54
C VAL A 25 13.47 48.11 11.01
N LYS A 26 14.40 47.27 10.56
CA LYS A 26 14.52 45.88 11.03
C LYS A 26 14.83 45.82 12.53
N THR A 27 15.73 46.66 13.03
CA THR A 27 16.03 46.75 14.46
C THR A 27 14.86 47.35 15.25
N TYR A 28 14.13 48.31 14.70
CA TYR A 28 12.93 48.86 15.35
C TYR A 28 11.77 47.86 15.41
N VAL A 29 11.55 47.09 14.34
CA VAL A 29 10.55 46.02 14.29
C VAL A 29 10.94 44.90 15.25
N ALA A 30 12.18 44.39 15.22
CA ALA A 30 12.63 43.38 16.19
C ALA A 30 12.57 43.87 17.65
N HIS A 31 12.81 45.15 17.91
CA HIS A 31 12.68 45.76 19.24
C HIS A 31 11.25 46.22 19.56
N GLN A 32 10.32 46.16 18.60
CA GLN A 32 8.89 46.30 18.82
C GLN A 32 8.27 44.93 19.05
N GLU A 33 8.64 43.89 18.30
CA GLU A 33 8.25 42.49 18.51
C GLU A 33 8.75 41.99 19.88
N GLN A 34 10.01 42.27 20.24
CA GLN A 34 10.55 41.96 21.57
C GLN A 34 9.90 42.78 22.69
N LYS A 35 9.43 43.99 22.40
CA LYS A 35 8.77 44.84 23.39
C LYS A 35 7.27 44.55 23.50
N GLU A 36 6.62 44.12 22.42
CA GLU A 36 5.30 43.53 22.44
C GLU A 36 5.38 42.21 23.21
N SER A 37 6.36 41.32 22.99
CA SER A 37 6.52 40.11 23.84
C SER A 37 6.93 40.37 25.30
N GLU A 38 7.50 41.53 25.63
CA GLU A 38 7.75 41.96 27.03
C GLU A 38 6.57 42.73 27.65
N GLU A 39 5.61 43.21 26.84
CA GLU A 39 4.45 44.04 27.27
C GLU A 39 3.13 43.24 27.18
N ASP A 40 3.10 42.12 26.45
CA ASP A 40 2.11 41.03 26.47
C ASP A 40 2.42 40.00 27.58
N SER A 41 3.58 40.12 28.24
CA SER A 41 3.87 39.51 29.54
C SER A 41 3.19 40.30 30.67
N GLU A 42 1.89 40.55 30.55
CA GLU A 42 1.08 40.91 31.71
C GLU A 42 1.03 39.71 32.69
N GLU A 43 0.71 39.95 33.97
CA GLU A 43 0.95 39.00 35.06
C GLU A 43 0.12 37.71 34.93
N SER A 44 0.65 36.72 34.20
CA SER A 44 0.08 35.37 34.10
C SER A 44 -0.18 34.82 35.49
N THR A 45 -1.43 34.42 35.74
CA THR A 45 -1.93 34.13 37.07
C THR A 45 -2.12 32.62 37.24
N THR A 46 -1.34 32.01 38.12
CA THR A 46 -1.47 30.58 38.44
C THR A 46 -2.84 30.27 39.03
N VAL A 47 -3.62 29.46 38.32
CA VAL A 47 -4.95 28.98 38.69
C VAL A 47 -4.82 27.77 39.63
N PHE A 48 -3.94 26.85 39.26
CA PHE A 48 -3.65 25.63 40.00
C PHE A 48 -2.19 25.21 39.79
N THR A 49 -1.55 24.68 40.83
CA THR A 49 -0.22 24.07 40.74
C THR A 49 -0.08 22.96 41.77
N ALA A 50 0.52 21.85 41.36
CA ALA A 50 0.88 20.71 42.19
C ALA A 50 2.13 20.01 41.63
N SER A 51 2.78 19.16 42.42
CA SER A 51 3.71 18.17 41.86
C SER A 51 2.90 17.07 41.17
N THR A 52 3.27 16.68 39.94
CA THR A 52 2.63 15.56 39.23
C THR A 52 2.66 14.27 40.07
N ASP A 53 3.77 14.02 40.77
CA ASP A 53 3.94 12.87 41.69
C ASP A 53 2.97 12.89 42.88
N ASN A 54 2.43 14.06 43.24
CA ASN A 54 1.44 14.20 44.31
C ASN A 54 0.01 14.00 43.80
N ILE A 55 -0.25 13.95 42.48
CA ILE A 55 -1.58 13.71 41.93
C ILE A 55 -1.94 12.24 42.12
N LYS A 56 -2.98 11.99 42.92
CA LYS A 56 -3.49 10.66 43.28
C LYS A 56 -4.67 10.22 42.44
N SER A 57 -5.54 11.15 42.05
CA SER A 57 -6.75 10.85 41.30
C SER A 57 -7.19 12.05 40.45
N LEU A 58 -7.71 11.73 39.28
CA LEU A 58 -8.34 12.63 38.34
C LEU A 58 -9.77 12.13 38.09
N ASP A 59 -10.73 13.02 38.27
CA ASP A 59 -12.16 12.72 38.15
C ASP A 59 -12.76 13.76 37.20
N PHE A 60 -13.32 13.31 36.08
CA PHE A 60 -13.77 14.17 34.99
C PHE A 60 -14.86 13.51 34.14
N MET A 61 -15.56 14.31 33.33
CA MET A 61 -16.61 13.83 32.44
C MET A 61 -15.98 13.16 31.21
N VAL A 62 -16.39 11.93 30.93
CA VAL A 62 -16.04 11.13 29.76
C VAL A 62 -17.33 10.53 29.21
N ASP A 63 -17.65 10.74 27.93
CA ASP A 63 -18.89 10.28 27.28
C ASP A 63 -20.16 10.56 28.14
N ASP A 64 -20.34 11.83 28.53
CA ASP A 64 -21.40 12.33 29.43
C ASP A 64 -21.46 11.67 30.83
N THR A 65 -20.41 10.96 31.25
CA THR A 65 -20.34 10.21 32.52
C THR A 65 -19.15 10.65 33.39
N GLU A 66 -19.41 10.97 34.66
CA GLU A 66 -18.39 11.25 35.69
C GLU A 66 -17.52 9.98 35.89
N THR A 67 -16.23 10.06 35.55
CA THR A 67 -15.29 8.93 35.52
C THR A 67 -14.05 9.25 36.35
N THR A 68 -13.77 8.41 37.36
CA THR A 68 -12.60 8.55 38.21
C THR A 68 -11.48 7.59 37.79
N PHE A 69 -10.30 8.15 37.50
CA PHE A 69 -9.03 7.42 37.47
C PHE A 69 -8.25 7.72 38.76
N GLU A 70 -7.61 6.70 39.33
CA GLU A 70 -6.76 6.85 40.52
C GLU A 70 -5.50 6.01 40.41
N LYS A 71 -4.41 6.43 41.07
CA LYS A 71 -3.18 5.64 41.14
C LYS A 71 -3.33 4.53 42.18
N ASP A 72 -3.18 3.29 41.73
CA ASP A 72 -2.93 2.12 42.58
C ASP A 72 -1.43 1.83 42.54
N ASP A 73 -0.78 1.93 43.70
CA ASP A 73 0.66 2.16 43.84
C ASP A 73 1.16 3.32 42.93
N ASP A 74 1.80 3.02 41.80
CA ASP A 74 2.35 4.01 40.85
C ASP A 74 1.62 4.03 39.48
N SER A 75 0.61 3.17 39.27
CA SER A 75 -0.10 3.02 37.99
C SER A 75 -1.56 3.48 38.05
N TRP A 76 -2.05 4.12 36.99
CA TRP A 76 -3.45 4.54 36.87
C TRP A 76 -4.39 3.36 36.65
N VAL A 77 -5.48 3.31 37.42
CA VAL A 77 -6.61 2.39 37.26
C VAL A 77 -7.93 3.17 37.20
N LYS A 78 -8.92 2.63 36.49
CA LYS A 78 -10.30 3.15 36.51
C LYS A 78 -11.02 2.64 37.76
N LYS A 79 -11.43 3.57 38.63
CA LYS A 79 -11.91 3.28 39.99
C LYS A 79 -13.02 2.22 40.07
N ASP A 80 -14.02 2.36 39.20
CA ASP A 80 -15.21 1.50 39.19
C ASP A 80 -15.06 0.24 38.31
N GLU A 81 -13.93 0.07 37.62
CA GLU A 81 -13.68 -1.03 36.69
C GLU A 81 -12.17 -1.31 36.55
N THR A 82 -11.62 -2.14 37.44
CA THR A 82 -10.18 -2.44 37.49
C THR A 82 -9.67 -3.32 36.36
N ASP A 83 -10.57 -3.92 35.57
CA ASP A 83 -10.26 -4.66 34.34
C ASP A 83 -10.24 -3.77 33.08
N PHE A 84 -10.53 -2.47 33.20
CA PHE A 84 -10.34 -1.51 32.12
C PHE A 84 -8.83 -1.27 31.89
N PRO A 85 -8.29 -1.53 30.68
CA PRO A 85 -6.86 -1.44 30.43
C PRO A 85 -6.45 0.03 30.29
N VAL A 86 -6.00 0.70 31.36
CA VAL A 86 -5.68 2.14 31.30
C VAL A 86 -4.39 2.43 30.52
N ASN A 87 -4.48 3.33 29.54
CA ASN A 87 -3.34 3.91 28.82
C ASN A 87 -2.55 4.88 29.74
N GLN A 88 -1.50 4.36 30.37
CA GLN A 88 -0.71 5.10 31.37
C GLN A 88 -0.17 6.42 30.81
N THR A 89 0.45 6.38 29.62
CA THR A 89 1.01 7.55 28.93
C THR A 89 -0.02 8.67 28.73
N THR A 90 -1.27 8.32 28.43
CA THR A 90 -2.34 9.31 28.25
C THR A 90 -2.76 9.95 29.57
N LEU A 91 -2.89 9.17 30.64
CA LEU A 91 -3.25 9.71 31.96
C LEU A 91 -2.10 10.51 32.60
N ASP A 92 -0.84 10.08 32.44
CA ASP A 92 0.32 10.84 32.89
C ASP A 92 0.49 12.15 32.11
N SER A 93 0.15 12.17 30.82
CA SER A 93 0.09 13.40 30.03
C SER A 93 -1.00 14.35 30.54
N ALA A 94 -2.20 13.84 30.84
CA ALA A 94 -3.29 14.64 31.41
C ALA A 94 -2.94 15.16 32.82
N ALA A 95 -2.35 14.33 33.67
CA ALA A 95 -1.86 14.71 35.00
C ALA A 95 -0.77 15.78 34.92
N SER A 96 0.16 15.66 33.98
CA SER A 96 1.22 16.66 33.76
C SER A 96 0.67 17.98 33.22
N ALA A 97 -0.29 17.94 32.30
CA ALA A 97 -0.96 19.12 31.77
C ALA A 97 -1.73 19.90 32.85
N ILE A 98 -2.43 19.19 33.75
CA ILE A 98 -3.18 19.81 34.84
C ILE A 98 -2.30 20.14 36.07
N ALA A 99 -1.05 19.68 36.14
CA ALA A 99 -0.16 19.95 37.27
C ALA A 99 0.29 21.42 37.38
N SER A 100 0.25 22.19 36.29
CA SER A 100 0.57 23.62 36.27
C SER A 100 -0.35 24.35 35.31
N VAL A 101 -1.45 24.90 35.85
CA VAL A 101 -2.44 25.66 35.09
C VAL A 101 -2.28 27.14 35.40
N ASP A 102 -1.76 27.88 34.42
CA ASP A 102 -1.68 29.34 34.45
C ASP A 102 -2.74 29.97 33.55
N SER A 103 -3.12 31.21 33.85
CA SER A 103 -4.16 31.96 33.15
C SER A 103 -3.61 33.27 32.59
N ASP A 104 -3.70 33.43 31.27
CA ASP A 104 -3.29 34.63 30.55
C ASP A 104 -4.22 35.82 30.83
N ARG A 105 -5.48 35.56 31.19
CA ARG A 105 -6.43 36.62 31.54
C ARG A 105 -7.44 36.21 32.60
N VAL A 106 -7.48 36.98 33.68
CA VAL A 106 -8.45 36.84 34.76
C VAL A 106 -9.63 37.81 34.57
N LEU A 107 -10.85 37.33 34.78
CA LEU A 107 -12.09 38.10 34.79
C LEU A 107 -12.68 38.06 36.21
N GLU A 108 -12.52 39.15 36.96
CA GLU A 108 -13.05 39.29 38.33
C GLU A 108 -14.51 39.76 38.35
N ASP A 109 -15.20 39.52 39.48
CA ASP A 109 -16.55 40.04 39.78
C ASP A 109 -17.65 39.61 38.78
N VAL A 110 -17.47 38.49 38.07
CA VAL A 110 -18.46 37.96 37.10
C VAL A 110 -19.82 37.71 37.77
N ASP A 111 -20.89 38.19 37.14
CA ASP A 111 -22.27 38.08 37.62
C ASP A 111 -23.13 37.10 36.79
N ASP A 112 -22.73 36.77 35.55
CA ASP A 112 -23.42 35.82 34.67
C ASP A 112 -22.42 34.80 34.10
N LEU A 113 -22.45 33.57 34.62
CA LEU A 113 -21.58 32.48 34.19
C LEU A 113 -22.02 31.85 32.87
N SER A 114 -23.26 32.10 32.42
CA SER A 114 -23.78 31.55 31.17
C SER A 114 -23.22 32.23 29.92
N GLU A 115 -22.60 33.42 30.05
CA GLU A 115 -21.84 34.05 28.97
C GLU A 115 -20.52 33.30 28.63
N TYR A 116 -20.16 32.29 29.43
CA TYR A 116 -18.90 31.55 29.36
C TYR A 116 -19.07 30.02 29.39
N GLY A 117 -20.31 29.51 29.30
CA GLY A 117 -20.61 28.08 29.43
C GLY A 117 -20.41 27.49 30.85
N LEU A 118 -20.23 28.34 31.87
CA LEU A 118 -19.88 27.91 33.24
C LEU A 118 -21.09 27.69 34.16
N ASP A 119 -22.31 27.93 33.69
CA ASP A 119 -23.55 27.53 34.37
C ASP A 119 -23.94 26.08 34.07
N SER A 120 -23.50 25.55 32.93
CA SER A 120 -23.53 24.12 32.55
C SER A 120 -22.17 23.72 31.97
N PRO A 121 -21.13 23.53 32.81
CA PRO A 121 -19.76 23.25 32.37
C PRO A 121 -19.67 22.10 31.37
N SER A 122 -18.85 22.30 30.32
CA SER A 122 -18.54 21.29 29.30
C SER A 122 -17.77 20.10 29.89
N ASN A 123 -16.92 20.36 30.90
CA ASN A 123 -16.30 19.35 31.74
C ASN A 123 -16.12 19.88 33.18
N THR A 124 -15.91 18.99 34.15
CA THR A 124 -15.56 19.33 35.54
C THR A 124 -14.41 18.44 35.95
N ILE A 125 -13.20 19.00 35.99
CA ILE A 125 -11.96 18.26 36.31
C ILE A 125 -11.68 18.44 37.80
N LYS A 126 -11.73 17.35 38.54
CA LYS A 126 -11.48 17.29 39.98
C LYS A 126 -10.18 16.55 40.24
N ILE A 127 -9.20 17.28 40.75
CA ILE A 127 -7.85 16.79 41.05
C ILE A 127 -7.75 16.52 42.54
N VAL A 128 -7.34 15.30 42.91
CA VAL A 128 -7.00 14.93 44.29
C VAL A 128 -5.49 14.82 44.40
N THR A 129 -4.89 15.64 45.26
CA THR A 129 -3.45 15.64 45.54
C THR A 129 -3.14 15.22 46.97
N LYS A 130 -2.00 14.56 47.14
CA LYS A 130 -1.44 14.20 48.44
C LYS A 130 -1.10 15.46 49.24
N SER A 131 -1.42 15.45 50.53
CA SER A 131 -0.98 16.48 51.46
C SER A 131 0.54 16.52 51.64
N ASP A 132 1.12 17.71 51.78
CA ASP A 132 2.53 17.90 52.14
C ASP A 132 2.83 17.54 53.62
N GLU A 133 1.79 17.38 54.45
CA GLU A 133 1.92 16.94 55.85
C GLU A 133 1.81 15.41 55.94
N GLU A 134 2.71 14.73 56.67
CA GLU A 134 2.77 13.25 56.77
C GLU A 134 1.45 12.58 57.22
N ASP A 135 0.62 13.28 57.99
CA ASP A 135 -0.69 12.83 58.49
C ASP A 135 -1.85 13.72 57.95
N GLY A 136 -1.62 14.50 56.89
CA GLY A 136 -2.60 15.44 56.33
C GLY A 136 -3.68 14.77 55.46
N ASP A 137 -4.91 15.26 55.56
CA ASP A 137 -5.99 14.86 54.62
C ASP A 137 -5.63 15.30 53.19
N ASP A 138 -6.01 14.49 52.20
CA ASP A 138 -5.78 14.79 50.78
C ASP A 138 -6.53 16.05 50.33
N ILE A 139 -5.89 16.84 49.47
CA ILE A 139 -6.41 18.12 48.98
C ILE A 139 -7.21 17.84 47.71
N THR A 140 -8.45 18.29 47.65
CA THR A 140 -9.27 18.26 46.43
C THR A 140 -9.38 19.68 45.87
N THR A 141 -9.13 19.85 44.58
CA THR A 141 -9.44 21.08 43.83
C THR A 141 -10.29 20.73 42.61
N THR A 142 -11.30 21.54 42.33
CA THR A 142 -12.21 21.34 41.20
C THR A 142 -12.12 22.51 40.23
N LEU A 143 -11.88 22.21 38.96
CA LEU A 143 -11.87 23.14 37.84
C LEU A 143 -13.11 22.86 36.97
N TYR A 144 -13.99 23.85 36.88
CA TYR A 144 -15.16 23.82 36.02
C TYR A 144 -14.77 24.43 34.68
N VAL A 145 -14.90 23.65 33.60
CA VAL A 145 -14.53 24.04 32.24
C VAL A 145 -15.78 24.50 31.49
N GLY A 146 -15.73 25.70 30.94
CA GLY A 146 -16.80 26.32 30.16
C GLY A 146 -16.59 26.18 28.65
N ASP A 147 -16.97 27.22 27.92
CA ASP A 147 -16.82 27.29 26.46
C ASP A 147 -15.35 27.54 26.04
N GLU A 148 -14.99 27.07 24.84
CA GLU A 148 -13.75 27.46 24.15
C GLU A 148 -13.91 28.85 23.50
N ASN A 149 -12.94 29.73 23.71
CA ASN A 149 -12.82 30.96 22.94
C ASN A 149 -12.10 30.68 21.62
N SER A 150 -12.85 30.37 20.56
CA SER A 150 -12.31 30.05 19.23
C SER A 150 -11.50 31.17 18.53
N SER A 151 -11.33 32.35 19.17
CA SER A 151 -10.44 33.42 18.69
C SER A 151 -9.05 33.37 19.34
N THR A 152 -8.90 32.71 20.49
CA THR A 152 -7.64 32.57 21.23
C THR A 152 -7.26 31.12 21.53
N SER A 153 -8.14 30.14 21.25
CA SER A 153 -7.98 28.72 21.59
C SER A 153 -7.68 28.50 23.09
N GLN A 154 -8.40 29.24 23.92
CA GLN A 154 -8.37 29.17 25.37
C GLN A 154 -9.74 28.81 25.91
N TYR A 155 -9.80 28.09 27.03
CA TYR A 155 -11.05 27.77 27.72
C TYR A 155 -11.34 28.74 28.85
N TYR A 156 -12.62 29.11 29.01
CA TYR A 156 -13.07 29.76 30.24
C TYR A 156 -13.14 28.72 31.36
N VAL A 157 -12.41 28.95 32.45
CA VAL A 157 -12.35 28.02 33.59
C VAL A 157 -12.65 28.75 34.90
N ARG A 158 -13.36 28.09 35.81
CA ARG A 158 -13.63 28.57 37.17
C ARG A 158 -13.14 27.55 38.18
N LYS A 159 -12.56 28.00 39.28
CA LYS A 159 -12.13 27.15 40.40
C LYS A 159 -13.21 27.05 41.49
N ASP A 160 -13.17 26.01 42.31
CA ASP A 160 -14.14 25.79 43.41
C ASP A 160 -14.03 26.74 44.60
N ASP A 161 -12.89 27.41 44.80
CA ASP A 161 -12.68 28.37 45.88
C ASP A 161 -13.20 29.80 45.60
N ASP A 162 -13.48 30.15 44.33
CA ASP A 162 -14.09 31.42 43.92
C ASP A 162 -15.20 31.23 42.87
N GLU A 163 -16.43 31.61 43.24
CA GLU A 163 -17.61 31.54 42.37
C GLU A 163 -17.71 32.72 41.37
N LYS A 164 -16.90 33.78 41.52
CA LYS A 164 -16.99 35.04 40.76
C LYS A 164 -15.78 35.36 39.88
N THR A 165 -14.75 34.53 39.90
CA THR A 165 -13.54 34.72 39.09
C THR A 165 -13.48 33.67 37.97
N VAL A 166 -13.35 34.13 36.74
CA VAL A 166 -13.22 33.29 35.54
C VAL A 166 -11.84 33.51 34.93
N TYR A 167 -11.13 32.41 34.70
CA TYR A 167 -9.80 32.36 34.11
C TYR A 167 -9.90 32.02 32.62
N LEU A 168 -8.92 32.46 31.82
CA LEU A 168 -8.70 31.95 30.47
C LEU A 168 -7.40 31.18 30.47
N ILE A 169 -7.50 29.86 30.29
CA ILE A 169 -6.36 28.94 30.30
C ILE A 169 -6.17 28.35 28.90
N ASP A 170 -4.93 27.98 28.58
CA ASP A 170 -4.56 27.37 27.31
C ASP A 170 -5.27 26.02 27.08
N SER A 171 -5.60 25.70 25.82
CA SER A 171 -6.30 24.47 25.48
C SER A 171 -5.54 23.20 25.85
N SER A 172 -4.20 23.23 25.88
CA SER A 172 -3.38 22.08 26.29
C SER A 172 -3.64 21.59 27.72
N CYS A 173 -4.17 22.46 28.60
CA CYS A 173 -4.58 22.08 29.96
C CYS A 173 -5.92 21.33 30.00
N VAL A 174 -6.73 21.42 28.94
CA VAL A 174 -8.12 20.93 28.89
C VAL A 174 -8.29 19.77 27.91
N GLU A 175 -7.72 19.86 26.71
CA GLU A 175 -7.82 18.84 25.65
C GLU A 175 -7.50 17.40 26.11
N PRO A 176 -6.54 17.14 27.03
CA PRO A 176 -6.31 15.79 27.56
C PRO A 176 -7.51 15.17 28.29
N PHE A 177 -8.52 15.97 28.67
CA PHE A 177 -9.73 15.57 29.39
C PHE A 177 -10.99 15.56 28.50
N THR A 178 -10.88 15.84 27.20
CA THR A 178 -12.04 15.92 26.28
C THR A 178 -12.21 14.69 25.38
N LYS A 179 -11.51 13.59 25.66
CA LYS A 179 -11.53 12.38 24.82
C LYS A 179 -12.65 11.40 25.21
N SER A 180 -12.91 10.42 24.36
CA SER A 180 -13.83 9.31 24.67
C SER A 180 -13.19 8.31 25.64
N LEU A 181 -13.99 7.41 26.23
CA LEU A 181 -13.47 6.41 27.17
C LEU A 181 -12.39 5.52 26.55
N ASN A 182 -12.54 5.11 25.28
CA ASN A 182 -11.58 4.23 24.62
C ASN A 182 -10.25 4.94 24.31
N ASP A 183 -10.19 6.27 24.23
CA ASP A 183 -8.93 7.01 24.07
C ASP A 183 -8.06 6.99 25.34
N TYR A 184 -8.65 6.60 26.48
CA TYR A 184 -7.96 6.34 27.74
C TYR A 184 -7.67 4.85 27.95
N ALA A 185 -8.12 3.99 27.03
CA ALA A 185 -7.77 2.57 27.03
C ALA A 185 -6.43 2.34 26.30
N GLN A 186 -5.64 1.40 26.80
CA GLN A 186 -4.48 0.89 26.11
C GLN A 186 -4.97 0.11 24.88
N MET A 187 -4.34 0.40 23.75
CA MET A 187 -4.64 -0.19 22.47
C MET A 187 -3.60 -1.28 22.21
N ASP A 188 -4.04 -2.49 21.88
CA ASP A 188 -3.12 -3.58 21.51
C ASP A 188 -2.62 -3.40 20.06
N ASP A 189 -1.45 -3.98 19.79
CA ASP A 189 -0.90 -4.05 18.43
C ASP A 189 -1.70 -5.04 17.56
N PHE A 190 -1.71 -4.81 16.25
CA PHE A 190 -2.27 -5.77 15.30
C PHE A 190 -1.42 -7.06 15.30
N PRO A 191 -2.00 -8.27 15.35
CA PRO A 191 -1.24 -9.52 15.37
C PRO A 191 -0.45 -9.70 14.06
N ALA A 192 0.85 -9.44 14.15
CA ALA A 192 1.74 -9.45 13.01
C ALA A 192 2.10 -10.88 12.59
N ILE A 193 2.05 -11.15 11.28
CA ILE A 193 2.61 -12.37 10.70
C ILE A 193 4.12 -12.14 10.55
N SER A 194 4.92 -12.76 11.42
CA SER A 194 6.37 -12.52 11.55
C SER A 194 7.16 -12.69 10.25
N ASN A 195 6.71 -13.60 9.37
CA ASN A 195 7.25 -13.78 8.02
C ASN A 195 6.10 -14.07 7.05
N THR A 196 5.76 -13.12 6.16
CA THR A 196 4.65 -13.28 5.22
C THR A 196 4.87 -14.36 4.17
N ASP A 197 6.10 -14.83 3.95
CA ASP A 197 6.38 -15.95 3.03
C ASP A 197 5.84 -17.29 3.54
N THR A 198 5.54 -17.41 4.84
CA THR A 198 4.93 -18.60 5.45
C THR A 198 3.41 -18.64 5.32
N ILE A 199 2.78 -17.61 4.74
CA ILE A 199 1.35 -17.64 4.41
C ILE A 199 1.11 -18.72 3.34
N THR A 200 0.26 -19.69 3.67
CA THR A 200 -0.12 -20.82 2.81
C THR A 200 -1.52 -20.67 2.23
N LYS A 201 -2.40 -19.89 2.88
CA LYS A 201 -3.76 -19.67 2.41
C LYS A 201 -4.28 -18.28 2.74
N ILE A 202 -5.07 -17.70 1.84
CA ILE A 202 -5.81 -16.45 2.07
C ILE A 202 -7.24 -16.66 1.56
N SER A 203 -8.24 -16.45 2.41
CA SER A 203 -9.65 -16.51 2.06
C SER A 203 -10.31 -15.17 2.38
N VAL A 204 -11.01 -14.59 1.42
CA VAL A 204 -11.87 -13.42 1.63
C VAL A 204 -13.30 -13.84 1.29
N ASP A 205 -14.23 -13.68 2.24
CA ASP A 205 -15.65 -13.91 2.04
C ASP A 205 -16.43 -12.60 2.22
N GLY A 206 -17.18 -12.17 1.21
CA GLY A 206 -17.88 -10.88 1.16
C GLY A 206 -18.67 -10.73 -0.15
N ASP A 207 -18.81 -9.51 -0.67
CA ASP A 207 -19.45 -9.28 -1.98
C ASP A 207 -18.60 -9.85 -3.15
N ASN A 208 -17.27 -9.86 -3.02
CA ASN A 208 -16.31 -10.37 -4.01
C ASN A 208 -15.46 -11.53 -3.42
N SER A 209 -16.07 -12.62 -2.98
CA SER A 209 -15.33 -13.70 -2.32
C SER A 209 -14.28 -14.38 -3.24
N TYR A 210 -13.13 -14.74 -2.68
CA TYR A 210 -12.08 -15.54 -3.34
C TYR A 210 -11.24 -16.33 -2.32
N GLU A 211 -10.68 -17.46 -2.75
CA GLU A 211 -9.77 -18.29 -1.95
C GLU A 211 -8.45 -18.48 -2.73
N LEU A 212 -7.31 -18.18 -2.10
CA LEU A 212 -5.97 -18.41 -2.61
C LEU A 212 -5.30 -19.49 -1.76
N SER A 213 -4.67 -20.47 -2.41
CA SER A 213 -3.91 -21.54 -1.73
C SER A 213 -2.53 -21.71 -2.36
N LYS A 214 -1.52 -21.97 -1.54
CA LYS A 214 -0.13 -22.22 -1.95
C LYS A 214 0.13 -23.72 -1.94
N ASP A 215 0.58 -24.26 -3.07
CA ASP A 215 1.03 -25.64 -3.18
C ASP A 215 2.41 -25.80 -2.50
N GLU A 216 2.53 -26.77 -1.58
CA GLU A 216 3.75 -26.97 -0.78
C GLU A 216 4.94 -27.44 -1.62
N ASP A 217 4.72 -28.36 -2.57
CA ASP A 217 5.77 -28.97 -3.39
C ASP A 217 6.38 -27.99 -4.41
N THR A 218 5.55 -27.11 -4.99
CA THR A 218 5.94 -26.21 -6.09
C THR A 218 6.03 -24.73 -5.69
N SER A 219 5.53 -24.36 -4.50
CA SER A 219 5.33 -22.97 -4.07
C SER A 219 4.50 -22.12 -5.06
N THR A 220 3.68 -22.77 -5.90
CA THR A 220 2.77 -22.07 -6.81
C THR A 220 1.46 -21.74 -6.12
N TRP A 221 0.89 -20.59 -6.47
CA TRP A 221 -0.42 -20.17 -5.96
C TRP A 221 -1.53 -20.56 -6.92
N SER A 222 -2.62 -21.09 -6.36
CA SER A 222 -3.91 -21.23 -7.02
C SER A 222 -4.89 -20.16 -6.53
N VAL A 223 -5.87 -19.84 -7.37
CA VAL A 223 -7.09 -19.13 -7.01
C VAL A 223 -8.27 -20.05 -7.26
N LYS A 224 -9.15 -20.10 -6.27
CA LYS A 224 -10.41 -20.82 -6.32
C LYS A 224 -11.55 -19.82 -6.15
N GLY A 225 -12.38 -19.77 -7.18
CA GLY A 225 -13.57 -18.94 -7.24
C GLY A 225 -14.83 -19.75 -7.02
N SER A 226 -15.88 -19.36 -7.73
CA SER A 226 -17.16 -20.08 -7.78
C SER A 226 -17.16 -21.39 -8.63
N GLU A 227 -16.14 -21.59 -9.47
CA GLU A 227 -15.96 -22.76 -10.34
C GLU A 227 -14.78 -23.66 -9.92
N ASP A 228 -14.00 -24.17 -10.87
CA ASP A 228 -12.82 -24.99 -10.62
C ASP A 228 -11.62 -24.15 -10.12
N GLU A 229 -10.66 -24.80 -9.46
CA GLU A 229 -9.42 -24.19 -8.97
C GLU A 229 -8.40 -24.01 -10.11
N GLU A 230 -7.79 -22.83 -10.18
CA GLU A 230 -6.90 -22.45 -11.30
C GLU A 230 -5.61 -21.80 -10.82
N LYS A 231 -4.56 -21.81 -11.64
CA LYS A 231 -3.30 -21.13 -11.33
C LYS A 231 -3.51 -19.61 -11.20
N ALA A 232 -2.97 -19.02 -10.13
CA ALA A 232 -3.00 -17.59 -9.88
C ALA A 232 -1.77 -16.84 -10.44
N ASP A 233 -1.95 -15.56 -10.76
CA ASP A 233 -0.88 -14.64 -11.10
C ASP A 233 0.00 -14.37 -9.87
N SER A 234 1.23 -14.86 -9.92
CA SER A 234 2.13 -14.87 -8.77
C SER A 234 2.52 -13.45 -8.32
N ALA A 235 2.61 -12.47 -9.23
CA ALA A 235 2.95 -11.10 -8.88
C ALA A 235 1.82 -10.40 -8.11
N THR A 236 0.57 -10.64 -8.52
CA THR A 236 -0.62 -10.12 -7.84
C THR A 236 -0.79 -10.75 -6.46
N VAL A 237 -0.58 -12.07 -6.33
CA VAL A 237 -0.62 -12.73 -5.02
C VAL A 237 0.54 -12.28 -4.12
N SER A 238 1.78 -12.15 -4.60
CA SER A 238 2.89 -11.61 -3.80
C SER A 238 2.62 -10.17 -3.31
N SER A 239 1.93 -9.37 -4.11
CA SER A 239 1.53 -8.00 -3.72
C SER A 239 0.50 -8.01 -2.58
N LEU A 240 -0.46 -8.94 -2.61
CA LEU A 240 -1.43 -9.15 -1.53
C LEU A 240 -0.77 -9.72 -0.26
N VAL A 241 0.07 -10.74 -0.40
CA VAL A 241 0.86 -11.32 0.71
C VAL A 241 1.68 -10.25 1.42
N SER A 242 2.25 -9.31 0.66
CA SER A 242 3.03 -8.19 1.22
C SER A 242 2.19 -7.19 2.04
N SER A 243 0.88 -7.04 1.77
CA SER A 243 0.07 -6.04 2.50
C SER A 243 -0.13 -6.41 3.97
N PHE A 244 -0.16 -7.72 4.30
CA PHE A 244 -0.27 -8.21 5.68
C PHE A 244 0.87 -7.70 6.58
N GLY A 245 2.09 -7.58 6.06
CA GLY A 245 3.24 -7.04 6.79
C GLY A 245 3.17 -5.54 7.11
N SER A 246 2.10 -4.85 6.67
CA SER A 246 1.85 -3.42 6.92
C SER A 246 0.51 -3.14 7.60
N MET A 247 -0.22 -4.16 8.05
CA MET A 247 -1.51 -4.00 8.71
C MET A 247 -1.33 -3.46 10.14
N ALA A 248 -2.12 -2.45 10.47
CA ALA A 248 -2.18 -1.86 11.80
C ALA A 248 -3.60 -1.35 12.06
N TYR A 249 -4.05 -1.42 13.31
CA TYR A 249 -5.26 -0.73 13.75
C TYR A 249 -5.05 0.79 13.72
N SER A 250 -6.13 1.54 13.55
CA SER A 250 -6.14 3.02 13.51
C SER A 250 -6.59 3.64 14.83
N SER A 251 -7.54 3.00 15.53
CA SER A 251 -7.95 3.34 16.90
C SER A 251 -8.66 2.16 17.57
N LEU A 252 -8.81 2.21 18.89
CA LEU A 252 -9.68 1.32 19.67
C LEU A 252 -11.10 1.92 19.74
N ALA A 253 -12.10 1.19 19.24
CA ALA A 253 -13.50 1.64 19.20
C ALA A 253 -14.38 1.03 20.30
N ASP A 254 -13.99 -0.14 20.82
CA ASP A 254 -14.65 -0.83 21.93
C ASP A 254 -13.68 -1.83 22.56
N TYR A 255 -13.21 -1.58 23.78
CA TYR A 255 -12.38 -2.54 24.51
C TYR A 255 -13.16 -3.76 25.04
N LYS A 256 -14.49 -3.77 24.95
CA LYS A 256 -15.36 -4.79 25.57
C LYS A 256 -16.72 -4.89 24.87
N CYS A 257 -16.68 -5.33 23.62
CA CYS A 257 -17.82 -5.44 22.71
C CYS A 257 -18.86 -6.48 23.15
N ASP A 258 -19.88 -6.04 23.88
CA ASP A 258 -21.06 -6.85 24.22
C ASP A 258 -22.06 -7.03 23.04
N ASP A 259 -22.03 -6.16 22.02
CA ASP A 259 -22.95 -6.20 20.86
C ASP A 259 -22.23 -5.94 19.53
N LYS A 260 -21.79 -7.03 18.88
CA LYS A 260 -21.19 -7.02 17.53
C LYS A 260 -22.05 -6.32 16.47
N SER A 261 -23.38 -6.26 16.66
CA SER A 261 -24.31 -5.65 15.70
C SER A 261 -24.16 -4.12 15.61
N LYS A 262 -23.70 -3.45 16.68
CA LYS A 262 -23.42 -2.00 16.70
C LYS A 262 -22.40 -1.61 15.62
N TYR A 263 -21.46 -2.52 15.34
CA TYR A 263 -20.33 -2.32 14.43
C TYR A 263 -20.51 -3.02 13.08
N GLY A 264 -21.62 -3.74 12.88
CA GLY A 264 -21.85 -4.57 11.68
C GLY A 264 -21.05 -5.87 11.67
N LEU A 265 -20.52 -6.31 12.82
CA LEU A 265 -19.68 -7.52 12.93
C LEU A 265 -20.52 -8.80 13.15
N ASP A 266 -21.85 -8.68 13.33
CA ASP A 266 -22.78 -9.82 13.31
C ASP A 266 -23.08 -10.33 11.88
N LYS A 267 -22.89 -9.44 10.89
CA LYS A 267 -22.96 -9.69 9.45
C LYS A 267 -21.86 -8.86 8.79
N PRO A 268 -20.59 -9.28 8.90
CA PRO A 268 -19.47 -8.51 8.41
C PRO A 268 -19.61 -8.20 6.92
N TYR A 269 -19.10 -7.04 6.52
CA TYR A 269 -18.89 -6.65 5.13
C TYR A 269 -17.93 -7.63 4.42
N ALA A 270 -16.89 -8.06 5.12
CA ALA A 270 -16.02 -9.14 4.69
C ALA A 270 -15.46 -9.91 5.90
N THR A 271 -15.24 -11.21 5.74
CA THR A 271 -14.43 -12.04 6.63
C THR A 271 -13.15 -12.42 5.90
N ILE A 272 -11.99 -12.07 6.46
CA ILE A 272 -10.68 -12.41 5.92
C ILE A 272 -10.08 -13.49 6.84
N THR A 273 -9.62 -14.60 6.28
CA THR A 273 -8.92 -15.67 6.99
C THR A 273 -7.59 -15.94 6.31
N VAL A 274 -6.53 -16.03 7.10
CA VAL A 274 -5.16 -16.26 6.63
C VAL A 274 -4.57 -17.44 7.39
N ASP A 275 -4.19 -18.49 6.66
CA ASP A 275 -3.46 -19.63 7.24
C ASP A 275 -1.97 -19.43 6.94
N TYR A 276 -1.14 -19.59 7.98
CA TYR A 276 0.30 -19.37 7.91
C TYR A 276 1.05 -20.26 8.90
N GLN A 277 2.38 -20.32 8.80
CA GLN A 277 3.22 -21.14 9.66
C GLN A 277 4.22 -20.30 10.46
N GLU A 278 4.48 -20.70 11.70
CA GLU A 278 5.50 -20.08 12.56
C GLU A 278 6.44 -21.13 13.15
N GLU A 279 7.72 -20.77 13.30
CA GLU A 279 8.71 -21.61 13.97
C GLU A 279 8.40 -21.73 15.46
N VAL A 280 8.22 -22.96 15.95
CA VAL A 280 8.08 -23.25 17.38
C VAL A 280 9.38 -23.83 17.93
N ALA A 281 9.79 -23.31 19.09
CA ALA A 281 10.98 -23.79 19.79
C ALA A 281 10.82 -25.27 20.19
N ASP A 282 11.93 -26.01 20.13
CA ASP A 282 11.96 -27.45 20.36
C ASP A 282 11.79 -27.81 21.86
N GLY A 283 10.56 -27.69 22.36
CA GLY A 283 10.22 -27.86 23.77
C GLY A 283 8.74 -28.15 24.05
N ASP A 284 7.83 -27.40 23.44
CA ASP A 284 6.41 -27.44 23.80
C ASP A 284 5.60 -28.35 22.86
N THR A 285 5.54 -29.63 23.23
CA THR A 285 4.52 -30.56 22.74
C THR A 285 3.68 -31.07 23.91
N ASP A 286 2.58 -30.37 24.18
CA ASP A 286 1.38 -30.94 24.80
C ASP A 286 0.15 -30.43 24.02
N GLU A 287 -0.91 -31.25 24.01
CA GLU A 287 -2.05 -31.15 23.08
C GLU A 287 -3.01 -29.98 23.40
N ASP A 288 -3.64 -29.43 22.36
CA ASP A 288 -4.81 -28.53 22.39
C ASP A 288 -4.75 -27.31 23.34
N THR A 289 -4.23 -26.16 22.85
CA THR A 289 -4.66 -24.84 23.35
C THR A 289 -4.67 -23.83 22.20
N GLN A 290 -5.81 -23.15 21.98
CA GLN A 290 -5.83 -21.86 21.29
C GLN A 290 -5.14 -20.88 22.22
N ASP A 291 -3.85 -20.59 22.00
CA ASP A 291 -3.11 -19.64 22.82
C ASP A 291 -3.17 -18.24 22.20
N ASP A 292 -3.78 -17.33 22.95
CA ASP A 292 -4.12 -15.97 22.57
C ASP A 292 -2.97 -15.06 23.03
N THR A 293 -1.89 -15.03 22.25
CA THR A 293 -0.67 -14.29 22.59
C THR A 293 -0.85 -12.79 22.34
N THR A 294 -1.53 -12.13 23.28
CA THR A 294 -1.41 -10.69 23.52
C THR A 294 0.04 -10.34 23.89
N ALA A 295 0.69 -9.53 23.05
CA ALA A 295 2.07 -9.10 23.27
C ALA A 295 2.11 -7.95 24.30
N SER A 296 1.89 -8.28 25.58
CA SER A 296 2.02 -7.32 26.68
C SER A 296 3.46 -6.80 26.79
N GLY A 297 3.63 -5.48 26.70
CA GLY A 297 4.93 -4.83 26.69
C GLY A 297 5.72 -5.03 27.99
N GLU A 298 6.95 -5.52 27.87
CA GLU A 298 7.86 -5.68 29.02
C GLU A 298 8.48 -4.32 29.42
N THR A 299 7.97 -3.73 30.50
CA THR A 299 8.62 -2.56 31.13
C THR A 299 9.88 -2.99 31.86
N ALA A 300 11.04 -2.51 31.39
CA ALA A 300 12.32 -2.77 32.04
C ALA A 300 12.46 -1.98 33.37
N ASP A 301 12.34 -2.69 34.48
CA ASP A 301 12.61 -2.18 35.83
C ASP A 301 14.13 -2.20 36.11
N GLU A 302 14.77 -1.02 36.12
CA GLU A 302 16.13 -0.85 36.65
C GLU A 302 16.11 -0.24 38.06
N ASP A 303 16.36 -1.07 39.08
CA ASP A 303 17.30 -0.66 40.13
C ASP A 303 17.95 -1.84 40.88
N ALA A 304 19.27 -1.71 41.13
CA ALA A 304 19.87 -1.81 42.48
C ALA A 304 21.38 -2.16 42.46
N SER A 305 22.20 -1.12 42.59
CA SER A 305 23.37 -1.08 43.49
C SER A 305 24.59 -2.00 43.23
N SER A 306 25.72 -1.37 42.89
CA SER A 306 26.86 -1.40 43.84
C SER A 306 27.68 -0.11 43.82
N VAL A 307 27.83 0.48 45.01
CA VAL A 307 28.64 1.67 45.32
C VAL A 307 30.14 1.31 45.35
N GLU A 308 31.02 2.27 45.03
CA GLU A 308 32.13 2.75 45.90
C GLU A 308 33.05 3.77 45.18
N GLU A 309 33.14 4.96 45.78
CA GLU A 309 34.36 5.79 45.93
C GLU A 309 35.00 6.53 44.72
N ASN A 310 34.71 7.85 44.68
CA ASN A 310 35.68 8.91 45.04
C ASN A 310 36.64 9.49 43.96
N SER A 311 36.42 10.76 43.57
CA SER A 311 37.29 11.91 43.96
C SER A 311 37.03 13.19 43.14
N ASP A 312 37.22 14.34 43.80
CA ASP A 312 37.39 15.74 43.31
C ASP A 312 37.87 15.91 41.83
N ASP A 313 37.49 16.95 41.08
CA ASP A 313 37.74 18.37 41.41
C ASP A 313 36.88 19.36 40.57
N ALA A 314 36.91 20.64 40.94
CA ALA A 314 35.98 21.69 40.49
C ALA A 314 36.47 22.57 39.32
N GLU A 315 35.49 23.26 38.70
CA GLU A 315 35.56 24.59 38.02
C GLU A 315 36.78 24.94 37.13
N GLN A 316 36.54 25.25 35.85
CA GLN A 316 36.32 26.66 35.45
C GLN A 316 35.95 26.85 33.97
N ASP A 317 35.28 27.98 33.74
CA ASP A 317 34.90 28.61 32.46
C ASP A 317 36.02 28.67 31.40
N THR A 318 35.65 28.76 30.11
CA THR A 318 35.67 30.05 29.38
C THR A 318 35.29 29.97 27.90
N GLU A 319 34.40 30.88 27.51
CA GLU A 319 34.39 31.68 26.26
C GLU A 319 34.49 31.02 24.86
N SER A 320 33.40 31.24 24.12
CA SER A 320 33.31 31.36 22.66
C SER A 320 34.42 32.20 22.00
N ASP A 321 34.72 31.92 20.72
CA ASP A 321 34.70 32.96 19.68
C ASP A 321 34.49 32.36 18.28
N GLU A 322 33.88 33.13 17.38
CA GLU A 322 33.68 32.76 15.97
C GLU A 322 34.90 33.10 15.10
N SER A 323 34.99 32.53 13.90
CA SER A 323 35.36 33.35 12.73
C SER A 323 35.03 32.71 11.38
N VAL A 324 34.29 33.47 10.57
CA VAL A 324 34.01 33.21 9.15
C VAL A 324 35.25 33.46 8.28
N SER A 325 35.46 32.64 7.24
CA SER A 325 36.12 33.09 6.00
C SER A 325 35.72 32.21 4.81
N GLU A 326 35.08 32.82 3.81
CA GLU A 326 34.88 32.25 2.47
C GLU A 326 36.22 32.06 1.73
N THR A 327 36.29 31.21 0.70
CA THR A 327 36.34 31.65 -0.72
C THR A 327 36.70 30.55 -1.74
N THR A 328 36.24 30.78 -2.99
CA THR A 328 36.71 30.31 -4.31
C THR A 328 36.37 28.90 -4.82
N ASP A 329 35.56 28.91 -5.89
CA ASP A 329 35.53 27.96 -7.01
C ASP A 329 36.91 27.75 -7.68
N GLU A 330 37.09 26.61 -8.34
CA GLU A 330 37.18 26.55 -9.82
C GLU A 330 37.44 25.11 -10.32
N THR A 331 36.47 24.64 -11.11
CA THR A 331 36.55 23.77 -12.29
C THR A 331 37.94 23.43 -12.89
N SER A 332 38.13 22.16 -13.28
CA SER A 332 38.75 21.82 -14.58
C SER A 332 38.47 20.38 -15.04
N GLU A 333 38.03 20.24 -16.29
CA GLU A 333 37.87 19.00 -17.06
C GLU A 333 39.23 18.36 -17.43
N ALA A 334 39.23 17.05 -17.75
CA ALA A 334 39.88 16.43 -18.93
C ALA A 334 39.93 14.90 -18.75
N GLU A 335 39.15 14.08 -19.47
CA GLU A 335 39.28 13.67 -20.89
C GLU A 335 40.12 12.38 -21.09
N ASP A 336 39.41 11.36 -21.61
CA ASP A 336 39.80 10.52 -22.76
C ASP A 336 40.81 9.32 -22.70
N ILE A 337 40.22 8.15 -23.06
CA ILE A 337 40.56 7.28 -24.22
C ILE A 337 41.44 6.01 -24.04
N ASP A 338 40.90 4.92 -24.62
CA ASP A 338 41.49 3.64 -25.11
C ASP A 338 42.31 2.73 -24.17
N SER A 339 42.44 1.42 -24.42
CA SER A 339 41.67 0.38 -25.17
C SER A 339 42.43 -0.96 -24.95
N GLU A 340 41.91 -2.06 -25.53
CA GLU A 340 42.52 -3.40 -25.69
C GLU A 340 42.65 -4.23 -24.39
N GLU A 341 41.84 -5.27 -24.13
CA GLU A 341 41.82 -6.63 -24.75
C GLU A 341 43.13 -7.46 -24.65
N ALA A 342 42.95 -8.79 -24.65
CA ALA A 342 43.85 -9.88 -24.26
C ALA A 342 44.12 -9.97 -22.73
N GLY A 343 43.81 -11.05 -22.02
CA GLY A 343 43.48 -12.42 -22.45
C GLY A 343 44.72 -13.30 -22.43
N ASP A 344 44.86 -14.12 -21.38
CA ASP A 344 45.68 -15.34 -21.41
C ASP A 344 45.09 -16.41 -20.47
N GLU A 345 45.20 -17.64 -20.92
CA GLU A 345 44.76 -18.87 -20.27
C GLU A 345 45.78 -19.27 -19.18
N THR A 346 45.34 -20.03 -18.15
CA THR A 346 45.74 -21.45 -18.00
C THR A 346 45.35 -22.03 -16.64
N SER A 347 44.69 -23.20 -16.71
CA SER A 347 44.47 -24.17 -15.64
C SER A 347 45.77 -24.72 -15.06
N GLU A 348 45.79 -25.07 -13.76
CA GLU A 348 46.18 -26.43 -13.34
C GLU A 348 45.26 -26.94 -12.21
N ASN A 349 44.84 -28.19 -12.34
CA ASN A 349 43.92 -28.92 -11.45
C ASN A 349 44.59 -29.35 -10.13
N SER A 350 43.81 -29.47 -9.05
CA SER A 350 44.17 -30.28 -7.87
C SER A 350 42.93 -30.81 -7.13
N ASP A 351 42.41 -31.95 -7.57
CA ASP A 351 41.47 -32.77 -6.81
C ASP A 351 41.92 -33.01 -5.36
N SER A 352 41.02 -32.85 -4.38
CA SER A 352 41.10 -33.57 -3.11
C SER A 352 39.75 -33.62 -2.39
N ALA A 353 39.20 -34.83 -2.37
CA ALA A 353 38.37 -35.42 -1.32
C ALA A 353 37.12 -34.65 -0.83
N SER A 354 35.97 -35.24 -1.15
CA SER A 354 34.76 -35.20 -0.33
C SER A 354 35.07 -35.55 1.13
N ASP A 355 34.73 -34.64 2.05
CA ASP A 355 34.35 -34.99 3.42
C ASP A 355 32.84 -34.80 3.52
N ASP A 356 32.10 -35.91 3.65
CA ASP A 356 30.68 -35.92 4.01
C ASP A 356 30.56 -35.47 5.47
N GLU A 357 30.53 -34.17 5.73
CA GLU A 357 30.03 -33.63 7.00
C GLU A 357 28.50 -33.77 6.98
N ASP A 358 28.03 -34.81 7.68
CA ASP A 358 26.62 -35.10 7.99
C ASP A 358 26.07 -33.96 8.88
N SER A 359 25.78 -32.83 8.24
CA SER A 359 25.10 -31.69 8.84
C SER A 359 23.69 -32.14 9.15
N SER A 360 23.48 -32.56 10.40
CA SER A 360 22.13 -32.73 10.95
C SER A 360 21.46 -31.37 10.98
N GLU A 361 20.75 -31.05 9.89
CA GLU A 361 19.76 -29.99 9.85
C GLU A 361 18.76 -30.29 10.98
N GLU A 362 18.77 -29.46 12.02
CA GLU A 362 17.72 -29.49 13.02
C GLU A 362 16.47 -28.95 12.32
N GLU A 363 15.56 -29.86 11.92
CA GLU A 363 14.30 -29.50 11.26
C GLU A 363 13.55 -28.51 12.15
N THR A 364 13.49 -27.24 11.74
CA THR A 364 12.72 -26.23 12.47
C THR A 364 11.26 -26.62 12.42
N LYS A 365 10.69 -26.89 13.60
CA LYS A 365 9.29 -27.27 13.70
C LYS A 365 8.44 -26.05 13.37
N MET A 366 7.65 -26.16 12.31
CA MET A 366 6.59 -25.22 12.01
C MET A 366 5.31 -25.64 12.73
N ALA A 367 4.57 -24.67 13.26
CA ALA A 367 3.21 -24.84 13.72
C ALA A 367 2.25 -24.03 12.84
N ASP A 368 1.13 -24.64 12.46
CA ASP A 368 0.09 -23.97 11.71
C ASP A 368 -0.65 -22.96 12.61
N LYS A 369 -0.85 -21.75 12.07
CA LYS A 369 -1.53 -20.62 12.70
C LYS A 369 -2.61 -20.10 11.75
N GLN A 370 -3.62 -19.46 12.33
CA GLN A 370 -4.71 -18.83 11.58
C GLN A 370 -5.01 -17.44 12.16
N LEU A 371 -5.07 -16.46 11.28
CA LEU A 371 -5.51 -15.09 11.57
C LEU A 371 -6.90 -14.90 10.92
N THR A 372 -7.90 -14.50 11.71
CA THR A 372 -9.23 -14.16 11.20
C THR A 372 -9.58 -12.71 11.51
N ILE A 373 -10.00 -11.95 10.50
CA ILE A 373 -10.38 -10.54 10.60
C ILE A 373 -11.84 -10.40 10.12
N LEU A 374 -12.72 -9.98 11.02
CA LEU A 374 -14.08 -9.59 10.70
C LEU A 374 -14.09 -8.10 10.37
N VAL A 375 -14.54 -7.72 9.17
CA VAL A 375 -14.65 -6.33 8.72
C VAL A 375 -16.10 -5.87 8.81
N GLY A 376 -16.36 -4.83 9.58
CA GLY A 376 -17.68 -4.28 9.84
C GLY A 376 -18.05 -3.08 8.96
N ASN A 377 -18.92 -2.22 9.51
CA ASN A 377 -19.39 -0.99 8.89
C ASN A 377 -18.26 0.04 8.73
N GLU A 378 -18.44 0.96 7.77
CA GLU A 378 -17.62 2.17 7.62
C GLU A 378 -17.88 3.18 8.74
N THR A 379 -16.84 3.94 9.06
CA THR A 379 -16.84 5.07 9.98
C THR A 379 -16.65 6.38 9.22
N ASP A 380 -17.00 7.52 9.83
CA ASP A 380 -17.00 8.84 9.18
C ASP A 380 -15.60 9.34 8.75
N ASP A 381 -14.53 8.69 9.23
CA ASP A 381 -13.11 9.04 9.01
C ASP A 381 -12.41 8.26 7.88
N SER A 382 -13.16 7.50 7.07
CA SER A 382 -12.61 6.56 6.05
C SER A 382 -11.89 5.35 6.66
N SER A 383 -12.37 4.88 7.81
CA SER A 383 -12.01 3.59 8.39
C SER A 383 -13.21 2.62 8.35
N ARG A 384 -12.98 1.38 8.76
CA ARG A 384 -14.02 0.39 9.06
C ARG A 384 -13.75 -0.23 10.42
N TYR A 385 -14.80 -0.63 11.12
CA TYR A 385 -14.65 -1.44 12.32
C TYR A 385 -14.04 -2.80 11.98
N VAL A 386 -13.12 -3.29 12.81
CA VAL A 386 -12.53 -4.62 12.69
C VAL A 386 -12.48 -5.33 14.04
N MET A 387 -12.58 -6.65 14.00
CA MET A 387 -12.42 -7.54 15.16
C MET A 387 -11.63 -8.76 14.72
N VAL A 388 -10.65 -9.18 15.52
CA VAL A 388 -9.63 -10.15 15.13
C VAL A 388 -9.64 -11.36 16.06
N ASN A 389 -9.46 -12.56 15.50
CA ASN A 389 -9.33 -13.84 16.22
C ASN A 389 -10.44 -14.13 17.27
N ASP A 390 -11.68 -13.69 17.00
CA ASP A 390 -12.81 -13.77 17.92
C ASP A 390 -12.61 -13.04 19.27
N SER A 391 -11.70 -12.05 19.32
CA SER A 391 -11.54 -11.18 20.48
C SER A 391 -12.86 -10.46 20.85
N ASN A 392 -12.92 -9.96 22.08
CA ASN A 392 -14.03 -9.11 22.52
C ASN A 392 -13.79 -7.62 22.23
N GLU A 393 -12.78 -7.29 21.43
CA GLU A 393 -12.37 -5.91 21.15
C GLU A 393 -12.72 -5.53 19.72
N VAL A 394 -13.10 -4.28 19.52
CA VAL A 394 -13.36 -3.70 18.22
C VAL A 394 -12.43 -2.52 18.02
N TYR A 395 -11.64 -2.61 16.96
CA TYR A 395 -10.75 -1.56 16.51
C TYR A 395 -11.34 -0.89 15.26
N THR A 396 -10.73 0.21 14.82
CA THR A 396 -10.88 0.69 13.44
C THR A 396 -9.65 0.35 12.62
N MET A 397 -9.80 0.22 11.31
CA MET A 397 -8.71 0.10 10.35
C MET A 397 -9.07 0.86 9.07
N SER A 398 -8.11 1.57 8.48
CA SER A 398 -8.36 2.39 7.28
C SER A 398 -8.94 1.57 6.12
N THR A 399 -9.82 2.18 5.33
CA THR A 399 -10.35 1.54 4.10
C THR A 399 -9.25 1.25 3.09
N ASP A 400 -8.18 2.04 3.06
CA ASP A 400 -7.05 1.85 2.15
C ASP A 400 -6.29 0.54 2.48
N THR A 401 -6.11 0.20 3.76
CA THR A 401 -5.51 -1.08 4.18
C THR A 401 -6.41 -2.27 3.81
N LEU A 402 -7.72 -2.15 4.03
CA LEU A 402 -8.68 -3.24 3.81
C LEU A 402 -9.01 -3.47 2.33
N SER A 403 -9.09 -2.41 1.52
CA SER A 403 -9.39 -2.48 0.08
C SER A 403 -8.34 -3.26 -0.72
N ALA A 404 -7.09 -3.30 -0.26
CA ALA A 404 -6.05 -4.16 -0.83
C ALA A 404 -6.48 -5.63 -0.92
N LEU A 405 -7.36 -6.06 0.00
CA LEU A 405 -7.97 -7.40 0.03
C LEU A 405 -9.42 -7.39 -0.47
N THR A 406 -10.26 -6.46 0.02
CA THR A 406 -11.73 -6.53 -0.21
C THR A 406 -12.19 -5.99 -1.57
N ASP A 407 -11.38 -5.18 -2.27
CA ASP A 407 -11.71 -4.70 -3.61
C ASP A 407 -11.24 -5.67 -4.71
N LYS A 408 -10.61 -6.79 -4.33
CA LYS A 408 -10.20 -7.88 -5.22
C LYS A 408 -11.33 -8.87 -5.47
N SER A 409 -11.24 -9.56 -6.60
CA SER A 409 -12.13 -10.66 -7.01
C SER A 409 -11.30 -11.86 -7.51
N GLU A 410 -11.95 -13.01 -7.72
CA GLU A 410 -11.31 -14.16 -8.38
C GLU A 410 -10.70 -13.80 -9.76
N GLU A 411 -11.30 -12.85 -10.50
CA GLU A 411 -10.83 -12.45 -11.83
C GLU A 411 -9.47 -11.73 -11.79
N ASP A 412 -9.19 -11.00 -10.71
CA ASP A 412 -7.95 -10.21 -10.54
C ASP A 412 -6.72 -11.10 -10.35
N PHE A 413 -6.90 -12.34 -9.88
CA PHE A 413 -5.82 -13.28 -9.62
C PHE A 413 -5.59 -14.27 -10.77
N TRP A 414 -6.39 -14.28 -11.85
CA TRP A 414 -6.19 -15.23 -12.94
C TRP A 414 -4.86 -15.03 -13.67
N ASP A 415 -4.09 -16.11 -13.87
CA ASP A 415 -2.93 -16.08 -14.77
C ASP A 415 -3.37 -15.71 -16.20
N MET A 416 -2.89 -14.55 -16.68
CA MET A 416 -3.17 -14.02 -18.02
C MET A 416 -2.24 -14.59 -19.11
N THR A 417 -1.34 -15.51 -18.76
CA THR A 417 -0.55 -16.28 -19.73
C THR A 417 -1.46 -17.23 -20.49
N VAL A 418 -1.54 -17.06 -21.81
CA VAL A 418 -2.49 -17.80 -22.66
C VAL A 418 -2.20 -19.31 -22.65
N SER A 419 -0.93 -19.69 -22.84
CA SER A 419 -0.48 -21.08 -22.87
C SER A 419 1.01 -21.14 -22.55
N TYR A 420 1.44 -21.99 -21.63
CA TYR A 420 2.85 -22.17 -21.29
C TYR A 420 3.21 -23.65 -21.26
N VAL A 421 4.08 -24.07 -22.18
CA VAL A 421 4.69 -25.41 -22.20
C VAL A 421 6.21 -25.22 -22.20
N SER A 422 6.88 -25.85 -21.23
CA SER A 422 8.33 -25.72 -21.10
C SER A 422 9.04 -26.24 -22.35
N LEU A 423 10.00 -25.47 -22.87
CA LEU A 423 10.81 -25.94 -24.00
C LEU A 423 11.63 -27.19 -23.64
N ASN A 424 11.85 -27.46 -22.34
CA ASN A 424 12.59 -28.64 -21.87
C ASN A 424 11.76 -29.92 -21.96
N SER A 425 10.44 -29.87 -21.74
CA SER A 425 9.53 -31.01 -21.83
C SER A 425 8.89 -31.18 -23.22
N LEU A 426 8.97 -30.17 -24.09
CA LEU A 426 8.42 -30.24 -25.45
C LEU A 426 9.08 -31.36 -26.29
N GLY A 427 8.26 -32.30 -26.76
CA GLY A 427 8.66 -33.32 -27.74
C GLY A 427 8.37 -32.88 -29.19
N SER A 428 7.20 -32.28 -29.44
CA SER A 428 6.90 -31.69 -30.76
C SER A 428 5.83 -30.59 -30.71
N LEU A 429 5.89 -29.67 -31.68
CA LEU A 429 4.90 -28.62 -31.88
C LEU A 429 4.29 -28.76 -33.27
N LYS A 430 2.96 -28.91 -33.33
CA LYS A 430 2.20 -28.79 -34.57
C LYS A 430 1.66 -27.37 -34.68
N VAL A 431 1.82 -26.72 -35.83
CA VAL A 431 1.20 -25.42 -36.12
C VAL A 431 0.37 -25.55 -37.40
N ASN A 432 -0.93 -25.27 -37.32
CA ASN A 432 -1.72 -24.93 -38.49
C ASN A 432 -1.68 -23.42 -38.67
N TYR A 433 -1.26 -22.93 -39.83
CA TYR A 433 -1.26 -21.51 -40.16
C TYR A 433 -1.93 -21.30 -41.52
N GLN A 434 -2.97 -20.48 -41.56
CA GLN A 434 -3.77 -20.20 -42.76
C GLN A 434 -4.21 -21.49 -43.51
N GLY A 435 -4.53 -22.56 -42.76
CA GLY A 435 -4.95 -23.86 -43.29
C GLY A 435 -3.83 -24.82 -43.70
N SER A 436 -2.56 -24.42 -43.57
CA SER A 436 -1.39 -25.29 -43.84
C SER A 436 -0.80 -25.87 -42.55
N ASP A 437 -0.59 -27.18 -42.53
CA ASP A 437 0.01 -27.90 -41.39
C ASP A 437 1.54 -27.92 -41.46
N TYR A 438 2.17 -27.54 -40.36
CA TYR A 438 3.60 -27.60 -40.10
C TYR A 438 3.87 -28.36 -38.81
N LYS A 439 4.95 -29.14 -38.76
CA LYS A 439 5.38 -29.83 -37.52
C LYS A 439 6.86 -29.62 -37.24
N VAL A 440 7.18 -29.02 -36.11
CA VAL A 440 8.51 -29.03 -35.53
C VAL A 440 8.62 -30.23 -34.58
N ASN A 441 9.68 -31.02 -34.70
CA ASN A 441 10.01 -32.07 -33.75
C ASN A 441 11.30 -31.66 -33.03
N VAL A 442 11.34 -31.84 -31.72
CA VAL A 442 12.54 -31.63 -30.90
C VAL A 442 13.26 -32.97 -30.77
N SER A 443 14.58 -32.96 -30.70
CA SER A 443 15.38 -34.15 -30.42
C SER A 443 16.60 -33.77 -29.61
N ARG A 444 16.73 -34.40 -28.44
CA ARG A 444 17.80 -34.21 -27.45
C ARG A 444 18.76 -35.39 -27.53
N GLU A 445 20.05 -35.12 -27.69
CA GLU A 445 21.11 -36.14 -27.68
C GLU A 445 22.19 -35.74 -26.66
N THR A 446 22.47 -36.60 -25.69
CA THR A 446 23.57 -36.44 -24.73
C THR A 446 24.83 -37.12 -25.24
N SER A 447 25.95 -36.40 -25.27
CA SER A 447 27.28 -36.94 -25.53
C SER A 447 28.22 -36.69 -24.35
N THR A 448 28.77 -37.75 -23.78
CA THR A 448 29.84 -37.68 -22.78
C THR A 448 31.19 -37.50 -23.47
N ASP A 449 32.01 -36.56 -22.99
CA ASP A 449 33.40 -36.37 -23.46
C ASP A 449 34.37 -37.41 -22.87
N ASP A 450 35.65 -37.33 -23.28
CA ASP A 450 36.71 -38.24 -22.80
C ASP A 450 37.08 -38.01 -21.31
N ASP A 451 36.68 -36.88 -20.73
CA ASP A 451 36.92 -36.50 -19.33
C ASP A 451 35.72 -36.86 -18.42
N GLY A 452 34.58 -37.24 -19.00
CA GLY A 452 33.37 -37.69 -18.30
C GLY A 452 32.26 -36.64 -18.16
N ASN A 453 32.38 -35.48 -18.82
CA ASN A 453 31.35 -34.45 -18.80
C ASN A 453 30.29 -34.72 -19.87
N ASP A 454 29.02 -34.66 -19.47
CA ASP A 454 27.89 -34.77 -20.40
C ASP A 454 27.57 -33.40 -21.04
N THR A 455 27.44 -33.39 -22.36
CA THR A 455 26.91 -32.26 -23.14
C THR A 455 25.61 -32.69 -23.81
N GLU A 456 24.53 -31.97 -23.56
CA GLU A 456 23.27 -32.12 -24.29
C GLU A 456 23.26 -31.25 -25.54
N THR A 457 22.86 -31.83 -26.68
CA THR A 457 22.60 -31.12 -27.93
C THR A 457 21.10 -31.22 -28.25
N VAL A 458 20.43 -30.08 -28.36
CA VAL A 458 19.02 -29.99 -28.78
C VAL A 458 18.96 -29.67 -30.27
N THR A 459 18.13 -30.38 -31.02
CA THR A 459 17.93 -30.15 -32.46
C THR A 459 16.46 -30.01 -32.81
N TYR A 460 16.15 -29.10 -33.74
CA TYR A 460 14.80 -28.76 -34.16
C TYR A 460 14.62 -29.10 -35.65
N LYS A 461 13.54 -29.82 -35.98
CA LYS A 461 13.26 -30.25 -37.37
C LYS A 461 11.87 -29.87 -37.83
N LEU A 462 11.78 -28.87 -38.71
CA LEU A 462 10.56 -28.47 -39.40
C LEU A 462 10.27 -29.45 -40.55
N ASN A 463 9.16 -30.18 -40.45
CA ASN A 463 8.69 -31.15 -41.45
C ASN A 463 9.75 -32.21 -41.84
N GLY A 464 10.72 -32.47 -40.94
CA GLY A 464 11.83 -33.41 -41.12
C GLY A 464 13.15 -32.79 -41.63
N SER A 465 13.16 -31.52 -42.01
CA SER A 465 14.38 -30.77 -42.36
C SER A 465 14.95 -30.05 -41.15
N ASP A 466 16.28 -29.96 -41.05
CA ASP A 466 16.95 -29.19 -39.99
C ASP A 466 16.60 -27.70 -40.09
N MET A 467 16.49 -27.05 -38.93
CA MET A 467 16.06 -25.66 -38.76
C MET A 467 17.07 -24.88 -37.92
N ASP A 468 17.20 -23.58 -38.18
CA ASP A 468 17.91 -22.67 -37.30
C ASP A 468 17.23 -22.55 -35.93
N GLU A 469 17.98 -22.86 -34.88
CA GLU A 469 17.54 -22.82 -33.48
C GLU A 469 17.08 -21.43 -33.05
N THR A 470 17.79 -20.37 -33.45
CA THR A 470 17.44 -18.99 -33.07
C THR A 470 16.08 -18.59 -33.65
N THR A 471 15.81 -18.99 -34.89
CA THR A 471 14.53 -18.76 -35.58
C THR A 471 13.39 -19.50 -34.89
N PHE A 472 13.57 -20.79 -34.54
CA PHE A 472 12.54 -21.55 -33.84
C PHE A 472 12.28 -20.99 -32.43
N THR A 473 13.33 -20.80 -31.63
CA THR A 473 13.21 -20.31 -30.24
C THR A 473 12.62 -18.90 -30.17
N THR A 474 12.94 -18.01 -31.13
CA THR A 474 12.31 -16.68 -31.22
C THR A 474 10.80 -16.76 -31.42
N PHE A 475 10.32 -17.65 -32.30
CA PHE A 475 8.89 -17.91 -32.48
C PHE A 475 8.28 -18.58 -31.24
N TYR A 476 8.92 -19.62 -30.72
CA TYR A 476 8.44 -20.38 -29.57
C TYR A 476 8.26 -19.50 -28.33
N ASN A 477 9.26 -18.67 -28.02
CA ASN A 477 9.20 -17.74 -26.89
C ASN A 477 8.09 -16.70 -27.05
N LYS A 478 7.76 -16.25 -28.26
CA LYS A 478 6.59 -15.39 -28.50
C LYS A 478 5.26 -16.13 -28.35
N LEU A 479 5.22 -17.44 -28.59
CA LEU A 479 4.02 -18.27 -28.43
C LEU A 479 3.72 -18.54 -26.96
N ILE A 480 4.72 -18.98 -26.18
CA ILE A 480 4.53 -19.40 -24.78
C ILE A 480 4.51 -18.25 -23.76
N ASN A 481 5.00 -17.05 -24.12
CA ASN A 481 4.91 -15.85 -23.29
C ASN A 481 3.81 -14.89 -23.79
N MET A 482 2.77 -15.42 -24.43
CA MET A 482 1.66 -14.60 -24.90
C MET A 482 0.75 -14.23 -23.72
N THR A 483 0.72 -12.95 -23.34
CA THR A 483 -0.13 -12.43 -22.27
C THR A 483 -1.40 -11.79 -22.81
N ALA A 484 -2.52 -12.09 -22.16
CA ALA A 484 -3.82 -11.47 -22.42
C ALA A 484 -3.93 -10.08 -21.76
N GLN A 485 -4.86 -9.25 -22.25
CA GLN A 485 -5.28 -8.02 -21.56
C GLN A 485 -6.61 -8.20 -20.80
N LYS A 486 -7.35 -9.28 -21.09
CA LYS A 486 -8.59 -9.68 -20.41
C LYS A 486 -8.89 -11.15 -20.72
N ARG A 487 -9.49 -11.88 -19.77
CA ARG A 487 -10.19 -13.15 -20.01
C ARG A 487 -11.69 -12.92 -20.17
N LEU A 488 -12.35 -13.68 -21.05
CA LEU A 488 -13.81 -13.65 -21.20
C LEU A 488 -14.46 -14.71 -20.31
N THR A 489 -15.48 -14.28 -19.55
CA THR A 489 -16.42 -15.14 -18.82
C THR A 489 -17.66 -15.46 -19.64
N ASP A 490 -18.09 -14.53 -20.50
CA ASP A 490 -19.16 -14.76 -21.47
C ASP A 490 -18.78 -15.84 -22.51
N LYS A 491 -19.77 -16.65 -22.89
CA LYS A 491 -19.59 -17.69 -23.91
C LYS A 491 -19.19 -17.07 -25.26
N TYR A 492 -17.98 -17.39 -25.71
CA TYR A 492 -17.48 -17.04 -27.05
C TYR A 492 -17.80 -18.14 -28.08
N GLU A 493 -18.20 -17.73 -29.29
CA GLU A 493 -18.32 -18.59 -30.47
C GLU A 493 -17.54 -17.93 -31.63
N PRO A 494 -16.47 -18.55 -32.16
CA PRO A 494 -15.66 -17.94 -33.23
C PRO A 494 -16.43 -17.78 -34.55
N ASP A 495 -16.31 -16.62 -35.20
CA ASP A 495 -16.84 -16.36 -36.55
C ASP A 495 -15.81 -16.74 -37.63
N GLY A 496 -15.58 -18.04 -37.79
CA GLY A 496 -14.70 -18.60 -38.82
C GLY A 496 -13.63 -19.57 -38.29
N ASP A 497 -12.75 -19.98 -39.19
CA ASP A 497 -11.60 -20.83 -38.87
C ASP A 497 -10.50 -20.02 -38.14
N ALA A 498 -9.68 -20.68 -37.32
CA ALA A 498 -8.53 -20.04 -36.67
C ALA A 498 -7.49 -19.59 -37.71
N GLU A 499 -6.86 -18.43 -37.50
CA GLU A 499 -5.77 -17.97 -38.36
C GLU A 499 -4.46 -18.72 -38.06
N LEU A 500 -4.26 -19.07 -36.79
CA LEU A 500 -3.20 -19.96 -36.30
C LEU A 500 -3.74 -20.87 -35.20
N THR A 501 -3.44 -22.17 -35.28
CA THR A 501 -3.62 -23.12 -34.17
C THR A 501 -2.28 -23.77 -33.88
N ALA A 502 -1.85 -23.79 -32.62
CA ALA A 502 -0.65 -24.48 -32.17
C ALA A 502 -1.02 -25.58 -31.17
N THR A 503 -0.63 -26.81 -31.47
CA THR A 503 -0.80 -27.99 -30.60
C THR A 503 0.59 -28.42 -30.11
N PHE A 504 0.83 -28.24 -28.82
CA PHE A 504 2.02 -28.74 -28.13
C PHE A 504 1.88 -30.24 -27.87
N THR A 505 3.00 -30.93 -27.76
CA THR A 505 3.06 -32.33 -27.31
C THR A 505 4.35 -32.53 -26.54
N GLU A 506 4.22 -32.88 -25.26
CA GLU A 506 5.34 -33.12 -24.35
C GLU A 506 5.90 -34.53 -24.51
N GLU A 507 7.04 -34.84 -23.89
CA GLU A 507 7.74 -36.12 -24.06
C GLU A 507 7.00 -37.33 -23.44
N ASP A 508 6.17 -37.11 -22.43
CA ASP A 508 5.25 -38.09 -21.84
C ASP A 508 4.02 -38.38 -22.73
N GLY A 509 3.70 -37.44 -23.64
CA GLY A 509 2.59 -37.51 -24.58
C GLY A 509 1.41 -36.60 -24.24
N ASP A 510 1.49 -35.78 -23.20
CA ASP A 510 0.45 -34.79 -22.88
C ASP A 510 0.43 -33.66 -23.92
N THR A 511 -0.75 -33.07 -24.13
CA THR A 511 -1.00 -32.13 -25.23
C THR A 511 -1.84 -30.94 -24.79
N GLN A 512 -1.38 -29.73 -25.13
CA GLN A 512 -2.14 -28.49 -25.00
C GLN A 512 -2.38 -27.87 -26.39
N GLU A 513 -3.53 -27.25 -26.62
CA GLU A 513 -3.83 -26.54 -27.87
C GLU A 513 -4.21 -25.08 -27.61
N VAL A 514 -3.67 -24.17 -28.43
CA VAL A 514 -4.07 -22.76 -28.49
C VAL A 514 -4.49 -22.38 -29.91
N ALA A 515 -5.65 -21.75 -30.05
CA ALA A 515 -6.20 -21.30 -31.33
C ALA A 515 -6.49 -19.79 -31.32
N TYR A 516 -5.97 -19.07 -32.33
CA TYR A 516 -6.06 -17.62 -32.45
C TYR A 516 -7.09 -17.21 -33.53
N TYR A 517 -8.12 -16.48 -33.12
CA TYR A 517 -9.21 -15.97 -33.97
C TYR A 517 -9.22 -14.44 -33.95
N SER A 518 -9.41 -13.79 -35.10
CA SER A 518 -9.58 -12.33 -35.11
C SER A 518 -10.87 -11.95 -34.38
N TYR A 519 -10.76 -11.16 -33.30
CA TYR A 519 -11.90 -10.75 -32.48
C TYR A 519 -12.47 -9.40 -32.93
N ASP A 520 -11.65 -8.35 -32.94
CA ASP A 520 -12.05 -7.02 -33.41
C ASP A 520 -10.87 -6.24 -34.05
N THR A 521 -10.90 -4.91 -34.03
CA THR A 521 -9.82 -4.06 -34.56
C THR A 521 -8.55 -4.08 -33.69
N ASN A 522 -8.67 -4.39 -32.41
CA ASN A 522 -7.65 -4.24 -31.37
C ASN A 522 -7.16 -5.59 -30.81
N TYR A 523 -7.99 -6.64 -30.91
CA TYR A 523 -7.77 -7.94 -30.28
C TYR A 523 -7.85 -9.13 -31.25
N TYR A 524 -7.15 -10.20 -30.86
CA TYR A 524 -7.48 -11.59 -31.21
C TYR A 524 -8.05 -12.27 -29.96
N ALA A 525 -8.92 -13.23 -30.15
CA ALA A 525 -9.32 -14.19 -29.12
C ALA A 525 -8.40 -15.41 -29.25
N ALA A 526 -7.59 -15.66 -28.22
CA ALA A 526 -6.83 -16.89 -28.07
C ALA A 526 -7.65 -17.86 -27.19
N VAL A 527 -7.98 -19.02 -27.74
CA VAL A 527 -8.78 -20.06 -27.07
C VAL A 527 -7.86 -21.19 -26.65
N VAL A 528 -7.90 -21.53 -25.35
CA VAL A 528 -7.16 -22.65 -24.75
C VAL A 528 -8.13 -23.42 -23.88
N ASP A 529 -8.28 -24.71 -24.16
CA ASP A 529 -9.32 -25.58 -23.62
C ASP A 529 -10.71 -24.96 -23.71
N ASN A 530 -11.25 -24.47 -22.59
CA ASN A 530 -12.56 -23.84 -22.50
C ASN A 530 -12.49 -22.32 -22.15
N LYS A 531 -11.27 -21.76 -22.10
CA LYS A 531 -10.96 -20.37 -21.71
C LYS A 531 -10.68 -19.52 -22.94
N VAL A 532 -11.04 -18.25 -22.88
CA VAL A 532 -10.85 -17.31 -24.00
C VAL A 532 -10.19 -16.03 -23.53
N TYR A 533 -9.04 -15.75 -24.11
CA TYR A 533 -8.16 -14.64 -23.75
C TYR A 533 -8.15 -13.59 -24.86
N LEU A 534 -8.43 -12.34 -24.52
CA LEU A 534 -8.29 -11.21 -25.45
C LEU A 534 -6.84 -10.72 -25.45
N VAL A 535 -6.15 -11.00 -26.55
CA VAL A 535 -4.73 -10.71 -26.75
C VAL A 535 -4.57 -9.55 -27.73
N ASN A 536 -3.64 -8.64 -27.45
CA ASN A 536 -3.41 -7.48 -28.31
C ASN A 536 -3.06 -7.91 -29.76
N LYS A 537 -3.74 -7.29 -30.73
CA LYS A 537 -3.62 -7.62 -32.16
C LYS A 537 -2.22 -7.37 -32.74
N MET A 538 -1.41 -6.52 -32.13
CA MET A 538 -0.01 -6.32 -32.52
C MET A 538 0.85 -7.52 -32.10
N ASN A 539 0.71 -7.98 -30.85
CA ASN A 539 1.47 -9.12 -30.30
C ASN A 539 1.22 -10.41 -31.12
N VAL A 540 -0.05 -10.70 -31.45
CA VAL A 540 -0.40 -11.86 -32.29
C VAL A 540 0.13 -11.72 -33.72
N LYS A 541 0.19 -10.51 -34.28
CA LYS A 541 0.84 -10.29 -35.58
C LYS A 541 2.35 -10.48 -35.53
N GLU A 542 3.02 -10.10 -34.45
CA GLU A 542 4.45 -10.40 -34.27
C GLU A 542 4.71 -11.89 -34.12
N LEU A 543 3.84 -12.62 -33.41
CA LEU A 543 3.87 -14.08 -33.36
C LEU A 543 3.74 -14.69 -34.77
N PHE A 544 2.81 -14.20 -35.58
CA PHE A 544 2.63 -14.66 -36.96
C PHE A 544 3.86 -14.35 -37.82
N THR A 545 4.44 -13.14 -37.72
CA THR A 545 5.67 -12.78 -38.45
C THR A 545 6.89 -13.61 -38.02
N ALA A 546 6.98 -13.98 -36.73
CA ALA A 546 8.00 -14.91 -36.26
C ALA A 546 7.78 -16.32 -36.83
N PHE A 547 6.53 -16.78 -36.91
CA PHE A 547 6.21 -18.06 -37.56
C PHE A 547 6.46 -18.05 -39.09
N GLU A 548 6.18 -16.93 -39.76
CA GLU A 548 6.51 -16.73 -41.18
C GLU A 548 8.02 -16.84 -41.43
N SER A 549 8.85 -16.43 -40.45
CA SER A 549 10.30 -16.61 -40.49
C SER A 549 10.73 -18.07 -40.30
N VAL A 550 10.04 -18.81 -39.42
CA VAL A 550 10.19 -20.27 -39.26
C VAL A 550 9.94 -21.00 -40.58
N VAL A 551 8.87 -20.70 -41.30
CA VAL A 551 8.53 -21.40 -42.57
C VAL A 551 9.24 -20.83 -43.81
N GLY A 552 9.60 -19.55 -43.80
CA GLY A 552 10.18 -18.81 -44.94
C GLY A 552 11.66 -19.10 -45.22
N THR A 553 12.35 -19.83 -44.35
CA THR A 553 13.75 -20.24 -44.56
C THR A 553 13.92 -21.35 -45.63
N GLY A 554 12.82 -21.85 -46.20
CA GLY A 554 12.81 -22.93 -47.21
C GLY A 554 12.67 -22.52 -48.68
N GLU A 555 12.40 -21.25 -49.01
CA GLU A 555 12.18 -20.79 -50.40
C GLU A 555 13.35 -19.97 -50.97
N ASP A 556 14.52 -20.61 -51.14
CA ASP A 556 15.44 -20.19 -52.20
C ASP A 556 16.11 -21.41 -52.87
N SER A 557 16.43 -21.28 -54.17
CA SER A 557 16.98 -22.32 -55.05
C SER A 557 16.06 -23.52 -55.39
N SER A 558 14.98 -23.25 -56.15
CA SER A 558 14.51 -24.19 -57.19
C SER A 558 14.51 -23.55 -58.59
N ASP A 559 15.68 -23.00 -58.97
CA ASP A 559 15.91 -22.44 -60.30
C ASP A 559 15.69 -23.51 -61.38
N LYS A 560 14.60 -23.39 -62.13
CA LYS A 560 14.26 -24.31 -63.20
C LYS A 560 15.14 -23.99 -64.39
N THR A 561 16.15 -24.83 -64.58
CA THR A 561 16.96 -24.89 -65.79
C THR A 561 16.10 -25.31 -66.99
N ASP A 562 15.49 -24.34 -67.67
CA ASP A 562 15.03 -24.48 -69.05
C ASP A 562 16.05 -23.82 -69.99
N SER A 563 16.89 -24.67 -70.57
CA SER A 563 17.72 -24.32 -71.72
C SER A 563 16.92 -24.44 -73.01
N ASP A 564 16.93 -23.41 -73.85
CA ASP A 564 17.23 -23.61 -75.27
C ASP A 564 17.63 -22.30 -75.98
N GLU A 565 18.58 -22.42 -76.92
CA GLU A 565 19.07 -21.32 -77.76
C GLU A 565 18.04 -20.93 -78.84
N ALA A 566 18.03 -19.64 -79.27
CA ALA A 566 18.47 -19.27 -80.63
C ALA A 566 18.23 -17.80 -81.04
N THR A 567 19.34 -17.11 -81.32
CA THR A 567 19.59 -16.22 -82.48
C THR A 567 18.80 -14.90 -82.73
N THR A 568 19.58 -13.81 -82.71
CA THR A 568 19.68 -12.72 -83.71
C THR A 568 18.55 -11.69 -83.93
N ASP A 569 18.82 -10.48 -83.42
CA ASP A 569 19.21 -9.26 -84.17
C ASP A 569 18.19 -8.36 -84.91
N ASP A 570 18.49 -7.06 -84.79
CA ASP A 570 18.19 -5.89 -85.65
C ASP A 570 16.77 -5.28 -85.90
N THR A 571 16.67 -3.99 -85.50
CA THR A 571 16.02 -2.83 -86.18
C THR A 571 14.49 -2.61 -86.29
N LYS A 572 14.01 -1.63 -85.49
CA LYS A 572 13.51 -0.27 -85.88
C LYS A 572 12.38 -0.07 -86.94
N SER A 573 11.43 0.82 -86.56
CA SER A 573 10.38 1.50 -87.38
C SER A 573 9.19 0.61 -87.84
N ASP A 574 7.96 1.10 -88.02
CA ASP A 574 7.46 2.50 -88.09
C ASP A 574 5.97 2.67 -87.69
N SER A 575 5.65 3.86 -87.17
CA SER A 575 4.41 4.68 -87.30
C SER A 575 2.96 4.14 -87.25
N THR A 576 2.12 4.99 -86.62
CA THR A 576 0.67 5.28 -86.84
C THR A 576 -0.36 4.19 -86.47
N ASP A 577 -1.51 4.52 -85.85
CA ASP A 577 -2.26 5.78 -85.92
C ASP A 577 -2.87 6.27 -84.58
N MET A 578 -3.12 7.58 -84.50
CA MET A 578 -3.87 8.30 -83.45
C MET A 578 -5.25 8.69 -84.03
N PRO A 579 -6.10 9.56 -83.43
CA PRO A 579 -6.30 10.00 -82.02
C PRO A 579 -7.73 9.58 -81.53
N GLY A 580 -8.27 9.93 -80.36
CA GLY A 580 -7.87 10.76 -79.21
C GLY A 580 -9.10 11.48 -78.62
N GLU A 581 -9.06 11.82 -77.32
CA GLU A 581 -9.88 12.83 -76.60
C GLU A 581 -11.43 12.61 -76.56
N SER A 582 -12.21 12.98 -75.53
CA SER A 582 -12.00 13.66 -74.23
C SER A 582 -12.83 12.90 -73.16
N ILE A 583 -12.44 12.81 -71.88
CA ILE A 583 -12.64 13.83 -70.82
C ILE A 583 -13.97 14.59 -70.92
N GLU A 584 -14.90 14.28 -70.02
CA GLU A 584 -15.66 15.33 -69.31
C GLU A 584 -15.60 15.03 -67.80
N GLU A 585 -15.27 16.06 -67.03
CA GLU A 585 -15.40 16.08 -65.57
C GLU A 585 -16.80 16.57 -65.20
N SER A 586 -17.25 16.23 -64.00
CA SER A 586 -18.35 16.96 -63.35
C SER A 586 -18.12 17.00 -61.84
N ASP A 587 -17.55 18.11 -61.37
CA ASP A 587 -17.80 18.62 -60.04
C ASP A 587 -19.32 18.81 -59.84
N ASP A 588 -19.83 18.55 -58.63
CA ASP A 588 -20.39 19.65 -57.83
C ASP A 588 -20.40 19.32 -56.33
N SER A 589 -20.32 20.36 -55.51
CA SER A 589 -20.45 20.32 -54.04
C SER A 589 -21.72 21.07 -53.61
N THR A 590 -22.28 20.72 -52.44
CA THR A 590 -23.12 21.51 -51.50
C THR A 590 -23.96 20.51 -50.68
N SER A 591 -24.01 20.50 -49.35
CA SER A 591 -24.16 21.56 -48.32
C SER A 591 -25.61 21.97 -48.05
N GLU A 592 -25.88 22.30 -46.78
CA GLU A 592 -27.13 22.74 -46.13
C GLU A 592 -28.12 21.61 -45.75
N THR A 593 -28.42 21.28 -44.48
CA THR A 593 -28.77 22.00 -43.21
C THR A 593 -30.25 22.37 -43.03
N ALA A 594 -30.92 21.64 -42.12
CA ALA A 594 -32.03 22.05 -41.22
C ALA A 594 -32.19 20.87 -40.21
N GLY A 595 -32.41 21.04 -38.89
CA GLY A 595 -33.27 22.01 -38.20
C GLY A 595 -34.73 21.52 -38.28
N ILE A 596 -35.54 21.41 -37.23
CA ILE A 596 -35.55 22.09 -35.91
C ILE A 596 -36.65 21.44 -35.04
N THR A 597 -36.45 21.31 -33.70
CA THR A 597 -37.48 21.34 -32.60
C THR A 597 -38.66 20.32 -32.66
N ASN A 598 -39.45 19.93 -31.65
CA ASN A 598 -39.53 20.00 -30.18
C ASN A 598 -40.58 18.91 -29.77
N ASP A 599 -40.97 18.62 -28.52
CA ASP A 599 -40.78 19.26 -27.20
C ASP A 599 -40.83 18.22 -26.05
N SER A 600 -40.79 18.69 -24.80
CA SER A 600 -41.11 18.01 -23.53
C SER A 600 -42.52 17.38 -23.43
N ASP A 601 -42.68 16.35 -22.58
CA ASP A 601 -43.53 16.47 -21.37
C ASP A 601 -43.31 15.36 -20.32
N THR A 602 -43.45 15.74 -19.06
CA THR A 602 -43.45 14.89 -17.85
C THR A 602 -44.87 14.44 -17.49
N SER A 603 -45.03 13.25 -16.90
CA SER A 603 -46.26 12.90 -16.16
C SER A 603 -45.97 12.01 -14.94
N GLU A 604 -46.27 12.54 -13.76
CA GLU A 604 -46.61 11.77 -12.56
C GLU A 604 -47.91 10.98 -12.78
N GLU A 605 -48.12 9.89 -12.03
CA GLU A 605 -49.38 9.17 -11.68
C GLU A 605 -49.03 7.68 -11.42
N GLU A 606 -49.56 6.93 -10.45
CA GLU A 606 -50.33 7.21 -9.22
C GLU A 606 -49.96 6.18 -8.14
N ASN A 607 -50.26 6.47 -6.87
CA ASN A 607 -50.26 5.47 -5.80
C ASN A 607 -51.38 4.44 -5.99
N THR A 608 -51.07 3.14 -5.90
CA THR A 608 -52.08 2.10 -5.65
C THR A 608 -52.02 1.59 -4.21
N ASP A 609 -52.83 2.20 -3.36
CA ASP A 609 -53.26 1.63 -2.08
C ASP A 609 -53.98 0.28 -2.33
N SER A 610 -53.69 -0.73 -1.50
CA SER A 610 -54.40 -2.00 -1.50
C SER A 610 -54.61 -2.48 -0.08
N GLN A 611 -55.82 -2.25 0.41
CA GLN A 611 -56.27 -2.70 1.72
C GLN A 611 -56.27 -4.23 1.80
N GLU A 612 -55.51 -4.81 2.74
CA GLU A 612 -55.94 -6.05 3.38
C GLU A 612 -56.77 -5.73 4.62
N LYS A 613 -57.96 -6.34 4.68
CA LYS A 613 -58.80 -6.37 5.89
C LYS A 613 -58.71 -7.74 6.52
N ASP A 614 -58.21 -7.75 7.74
CA ASP A 614 -58.89 -8.32 8.91
C ASP A 614 -59.80 -9.53 8.65
N SER A 615 -59.35 -10.69 9.13
CA SER A 615 -60.23 -11.82 9.46
C SER A 615 -59.80 -12.39 10.82
N THR A 616 -60.79 -12.52 11.69
CA THR A 616 -60.68 -12.72 13.14
C THR A 616 -60.85 -14.20 13.52
N GLU A 617 -60.71 -14.51 14.82
CA GLU A 617 -60.88 -15.81 15.51
C GLU A 617 -59.66 -16.76 15.41
N GLU A 618 -59.15 -17.36 16.50
CA GLU A 618 -59.64 -17.46 17.89
C GLU A 618 -58.48 -17.41 18.92
#